data_AF-A0A937WQV4-F1
#
_entry.id   AF-A0A937WQV4-F1
#
_cell.length_a   1.000
_cell.length_b   1.000
_cell.length_c   1.000
_cell.angle_alpha   90.00
_cell.angle_beta   90.00
_cell.angle_gamma   90.00
#
_symmetry.space_group_name_H-M   'P 1'
#
loop_
_entity.id
_entity.type
_entity.pdbx_description
1 polymer ?
#
loop_
_entity_poly.entity_id
_entity_poly.type
_entity_poly.pdbx_seq_one_letter_code
_entity_poly.pdbx_strand_id
1 'polypeptide(L)'
;MRLTSKSLGEYADKLIWLFISLYIFAFGYLCFLKYYSFGYNWDLASDITVLWNSIHGKFLYYPFLEQIIFGAHLYLIILLILPIYALFPHPLTLLFLQTIFLALAAYPLYCLATLKLNKTLALLIGISYLLYPTLGSINLLETHFEIYAIFFLFFALYYFEKENFKKFLIFILLAISCKENV
;
A
#
# COMPACT_ATOMS: atom_id res chain seq x y z
N MET A 1 -6.40 44.49 -14.76
CA MET A 1 -6.20 43.17 -15.42
C MET A 1 -6.18 42.11 -14.32
N ARG A 2 -7.35 41.56 -13.96
CA ARG A 2 -7.46 40.47 -12.97
C ARG A 2 -6.98 39.19 -13.66
N LEU A 3 -5.74 38.80 -13.41
CA LEU A 3 -5.33 37.42 -13.62
C LEU A 3 -6.21 36.58 -12.68
N THR A 4 -7.24 35.95 -13.23
CA THR A 4 -7.94 34.86 -12.56
C THR A 4 -6.94 33.72 -12.43
N SER A 5 -6.06 33.77 -11.41
CA SER A 5 -5.28 32.61 -11.02
C SER A 5 -6.29 31.58 -10.56
N LYS A 6 -6.51 30.56 -11.39
CA LYS A 6 -7.27 29.40 -10.97
C LYS A 6 -6.61 28.89 -9.68
N SER A 7 -7.39 28.85 -8.61
CA SER A 7 -6.86 28.41 -7.32
C SER A 7 -6.40 26.96 -7.45
N LEU A 8 -5.28 26.60 -6.80
CA LEU A 8 -4.73 25.24 -6.82
C LEU A 8 -5.80 24.17 -6.49
N GLY A 9 -6.80 24.53 -5.68
CA GLY A 9 -7.93 23.69 -5.31
C GLY A 9 -8.79 23.18 -6.47
N GLU A 10 -8.87 23.89 -7.60
CA GLU A 10 -9.62 23.44 -8.78
C GLU A 10 -9.00 22.20 -9.43
N TYR A 11 -7.68 22.07 -9.34
CA TYR A 11 -6.92 20.98 -9.94
C TYR A 11 -6.48 19.92 -8.92
N ALA A 12 -6.84 20.09 -7.64
CA ALA A 12 -6.34 19.26 -6.55
C ALA A 12 -6.57 17.76 -6.79
N ASP A 13 -7.76 17.37 -7.25
CA ASP A 13 -8.08 15.97 -7.54
C ASP A 13 -7.17 15.38 -8.64
N LYS A 14 -6.82 16.16 -9.67
CA LYS A 14 -5.91 15.73 -10.73
C LYS A 14 -4.46 15.70 -10.26
N LEU A 15 -4.07 16.68 -9.44
CA LEU A 15 -2.73 16.80 -8.91
C LEU A 15 -2.41 15.66 -7.95
N ILE A 16 -3.33 15.26 -7.06
CA ILE A 16 -3.06 14.13 -6.16
C ILE A 16 -2.82 12.84 -6.96
N TRP A 17 -3.61 12.56 -8.00
CA TRP A 17 -3.40 11.40 -8.87
C TRP A 17 -2.10 11.49 -9.69
N LEU A 18 -1.70 12.69 -10.11
CA LEU A 18 -0.41 12.90 -10.75
C LEU A 18 0.74 12.53 -9.79
N PHE A 19 0.71 13.02 -8.55
CA PHE A 19 1.74 12.71 -7.55
C PHE A 19 1.76 11.24 -7.15
N ILE A 20 0.59 10.60 -7.00
CA ILE A 20 0.48 9.14 -6.78
C ILE A 20 1.15 8.39 -7.93
N SER A 21 0.86 8.77 -9.18
CA SER A 21 1.45 8.12 -10.36
C SER A 21 2.96 8.31 -10.39
N LEU A 22 3.44 9.53 -10.16
CA LEU A 22 4.88 9.83 -10.10
C LEU A 22 5.57 9.01 -9.02
N TYR A 23 4.96 8.87 -7.83
CA TYR A 23 5.48 8.03 -6.76
C TYR A 23 5.58 6.57 -7.22
N ILE A 24 4.51 6.00 -7.78
CA ILE A 24 4.49 4.61 -8.26
C ILE A 24 5.60 4.36 -9.28
N PHE A 25 5.77 5.24 -10.26
CA PHE A 25 6.82 5.07 -11.27
C PHE A 25 8.22 5.23 -10.69
N ALA A 26 8.46 6.26 -9.87
CA ALA A 26 9.76 6.51 -9.28
C ALA A 26 10.19 5.37 -8.33
N PHE A 27 9.33 5.03 -7.37
CA PHE A 27 9.63 4.00 -6.37
C PHE A 27 9.52 2.59 -6.92
N GLY A 28 8.62 2.33 -7.88
CA GLY A 28 8.59 1.08 -8.62
C GLY A 28 9.89 0.84 -9.38
N TYR A 29 10.40 1.87 -10.07
CA TYR A 29 11.70 1.77 -10.74
C TYR A 29 12.86 1.57 -9.76
N LEU A 30 12.85 2.24 -8.60
CA LEU A 30 13.86 2.01 -7.57
C LEU A 30 13.80 0.59 -6.97
N CYS A 31 12.61 0.05 -6.72
CA CYS A 31 12.43 -1.34 -6.29
C CYS A 31 12.94 -2.32 -7.33
N PHE A 32 12.67 -2.05 -8.61
CA PHE A 32 13.22 -2.85 -9.72
C PHE A 32 14.75 -2.83 -9.72
N LEU A 33 15.37 -1.65 -9.64
CA LEU A 33 16.84 -1.54 -9.60
C LEU A 33 17.42 -2.26 -8.39
N LYS A 34 16.83 -2.08 -7.20
CA LYS A 34 17.27 -2.74 -5.97
C LYS A 34 17.17 -4.26 -6.06
N TYR A 35 16.13 -4.78 -6.72
CA TYR A 35 15.95 -6.21 -6.94
C TYR A 35 17.04 -6.77 -7.85
N TYR A 36 17.30 -6.14 -9.00
CA TYR A 36 18.34 -6.59 -9.93
C TYR A 36 19.77 -6.29 -9.46
N SER A 37 19.94 -5.43 -8.45
CA SER A 37 21.21 -5.26 -7.74
C SER A 37 21.38 -6.23 -6.56
N PHE A 38 20.48 -7.20 -6.39
CA PHE A 38 20.49 -8.17 -5.29
C PHE A 38 20.46 -7.52 -3.89
N GLY A 39 19.74 -6.41 -3.75
CA GLY A 39 19.70 -5.62 -2.51
C GLY A 39 18.62 -6.01 -1.49
N TYR A 40 17.88 -7.11 -1.71
CA TYR A 40 16.85 -7.61 -0.80
C TYR A 40 17.33 -8.87 -0.08
N ASN A 41 16.78 -9.13 1.12
CA ASN A 41 17.25 -10.18 2.01
C ASN A 41 16.16 -11.25 2.24
N TRP A 42 16.18 -11.81 3.44
CA TRP A 42 15.46 -13.01 3.85
C TRP A 42 13.93 -12.84 3.80
N ASP A 43 13.41 -11.70 4.23
CA ASP A 43 11.97 -11.50 4.40
C ASP A 43 11.24 -11.59 3.05
N LEU A 44 11.79 -10.96 2.01
CA LEU A 44 11.26 -11.07 0.66
C LEU A 44 11.27 -12.54 0.18
N ALA A 45 12.38 -13.26 0.39
CA ALA A 45 12.50 -14.67 0.00
C ALA A 45 11.50 -15.57 0.76
N SER A 46 11.27 -15.29 2.05
CA SER A 46 10.29 -15.97 2.89
C SER A 46 8.88 -15.83 2.29
N ASP A 47 8.42 -14.61 2.06
CA ASP A 47 7.06 -14.35 1.57
C ASP A 47 6.81 -14.94 0.18
N ILE A 48 7.80 -14.82 -0.71
CA ILE A 48 7.73 -15.40 -2.06
C ILE A 48 7.67 -16.92 -2.00
N THR A 49 8.41 -17.55 -1.09
CA THR A 49 8.41 -19.00 -0.93
C THR A 49 7.03 -19.51 -0.52
N VAL A 50 6.35 -18.80 0.40
CA VAL A 50 4.98 -19.13 0.83
C VAL A 50 4.00 -19.04 -0.35
N LEU A 51 4.08 -17.96 -1.13
CA LEU A 51 3.22 -17.75 -2.30
C LEU A 51 3.50 -18.77 -3.42
N TRP A 52 4.77 -19.03 -3.70
CA TRP A 52 5.20 -20.02 -4.67
C TRP A 52 4.70 -21.42 -4.31
N ASN A 53 4.87 -21.83 -3.05
CA ASN A 53 4.37 -23.10 -2.56
C ASN A 53 2.84 -23.17 -2.70
N SER A 54 2.14 -22.08 -2.43
CA SER A 54 0.68 -22.03 -2.50
C SER A 54 0.15 -22.29 -3.90
N ILE A 55 0.79 -21.73 -4.93
CA ILE A 55 0.40 -21.98 -6.33
C ILE A 55 0.89 -23.35 -6.86
N HIS A 56 1.83 -24.01 -6.17
CA HIS A 56 2.36 -25.34 -6.52
C HIS A 56 1.84 -26.48 -5.62
N GLY A 57 0.69 -26.29 -4.97
CA GLY A 57 -0.02 -27.36 -4.25
C GLY A 57 0.38 -27.53 -2.78
N LYS A 58 1.27 -26.71 -2.25
CA LYS A 58 1.60 -26.63 -0.82
C LYS A 58 1.06 -25.33 -0.23
N PHE A 59 -0.26 -25.28 -0.04
CA PHE A 59 -0.97 -24.08 0.39
C PHE A 59 -0.39 -23.46 1.67
N LEU A 60 0.07 -22.20 1.56
CA LEU A 60 0.68 -21.39 2.62
C LEU A 60 1.85 -22.05 3.36
N TYR A 61 2.46 -23.07 2.77
CA TYR A 61 3.55 -23.80 3.42
C TYR A 61 4.82 -22.96 3.49
N TYR A 62 5.37 -22.85 4.68
CA TYR A 62 6.60 -22.13 4.99
C TYR A 62 7.71 -23.12 5.36
N PRO A 63 8.66 -23.39 4.45
CA PRO A 63 9.66 -24.44 4.64
C PRO A 63 10.54 -24.26 5.88
N PHE A 64 10.79 -23.02 6.29
CA PHE A 64 11.68 -22.72 7.42
C PHE A 64 11.08 -23.04 8.80
N LEU A 65 9.76 -23.24 8.87
CA LEU A 65 9.09 -23.71 10.10
C LEU A 65 8.41 -25.07 9.91
N GLU A 66 8.57 -25.69 8.74
CA GLU A 66 7.92 -26.96 8.37
C GLU A 66 6.39 -27.00 8.60
N GLN A 67 5.76 -25.83 8.52
CA GLN A 67 4.32 -25.65 8.79
C GLN A 67 3.73 -24.55 7.91
N ILE A 68 2.44 -24.27 8.07
CA ILE A 68 1.83 -23.10 7.41
C ILE A 68 2.34 -21.79 8.03
N ILE A 69 2.44 -20.74 7.22
CA ILE A 69 2.98 -19.44 7.65
C ILE A 69 2.29 -18.82 8.87
N PHE A 70 1.01 -19.16 9.09
CA PHE A 70 0.23 -18.72 10.25
C PHE A 70 0.76 -19.22 11.60
N GLY A 71 1.68 -20.20 11.61
CA GLY A 71 2.42 -20.58 12.81
C GLY A 71 3.48 -19.55 13.24
N ALA A 72 3.84 -18.59 12.37
CA ALA A 72 4.71 -17.46 12.71
C ALA A 72 4.00 -16.11 12.68
N HIS A 73 3.28 -15.81 11.59
CA HIS A 73 2.61 -14.52 11.40
C HIS A 73 1.22 -14.73 10.80
N LEU A 74 0.23 -14.03 11.35
CA LEU A 74 -1.15 -14.10 10.86
C LEU A 74 -1.47 -12.85 10.03
N TYR A 75 -1.16 -12.94 8.75
CA TYR A 75 -1.57 -11.97 7.74
C TYR A 75 -2.57 -12.63 6.78
N LEU A 76 -3.87 -12.39 6.94
CA LEU A 76 -4.90 -12.94 6.06
C LEU A 76 -4.94 -12.25 4.69
N ILE A 77 -4.34 -11.06 4.55
CA ILE A 77 -4.25 -10.31 3.29
C ILE A 77 -3.51 -11.10 2.21
N ILE A 78 -2.64 -12.05 2.57
CA ILE A 78 -1.97 -12.93 1.60
C ILE A 78 -2.96 -13.69 0.73
N LEU A 79 -4.17 -13.98 1.23
CA LEU A 79 -5.21 -14.65 0.45
C LEU A 79 -5.72 -13.79 -0.71
N LEU A 80 -5.71 -12.45 -0.56
CA LEU A 80 -6.05 -11.51 -1.62
C LEU A 80 -4.86 -11.26 -2.57
N ILE A 81 -3.64 -11.37 -2.05
CA ILE A 81 -2.40 -11.19 -2.82
C ILE A 81 -2.09 -12.42 -3.67
N LEU A 82 -2.41 -13.62 -3.17
CA LEU A 82 -2.14 -14.89 -3.84
C LEU A 82 -2.68 -14.97 -5.28
N PRO A 83 -3.94 -14.61 -5.60
CA PRO A 83 -4.41 -14.62 -6.99
C PRO A 83 -3.67 -13.61 -7.88
N ILE A 84 -3.24 -12.46 -7.34
CA ILE A 84 -2.43 -11.48 -8.08
C ILE A 84 -1.04 -12.06 -8.38
N TYR A 85 -0.43 -12.70 -7.38
CA TYR A 85 0.84 -13.39 -7.54
C TYR A 85 0.73 -14.58 -8.51
N ALA A 86 -0.38 -15.32 -8.53
CA ALA A 86 -0.57 -16.43 -9.45
C ALA A 86 -0.59 -15.99 -10.93
N LEU A 87 -1.07 -14.77 -11.22
CA LEU A 87 -1.01 -14.18 -12.57
C LEU A 87 0.42 -13.78 -12.96
N PHE A 88 1.20 -13.32 -11.99
CA PHE A 88 2.58 -12.86 -12.19
C PHE A 88 3.48 -13.42 -11.08
N PRO A 89 3.91 -14.69 -11.15
CA PRO A 89 4.63 -15.37 -10.07
C PRO A 89 6.09 -14.92 -10.01
N HIS A 90 6.31 -13.67 -9.61
CA HIS A 90 7.61 -13.01 -9.61
C HIS A 90 7.78 -12.17 -8.33
N PRO A 91 9.00 -12.07 -7.75
CA PRO A 91 9.30 -11.25 -6.56
C PRO A 91 8.83 -9.79 -6.67
N LEU A 92 9.05 -9.20 -7.85
CA LEU A 92 8.65 -7.81 -8.14
C LEU A 92 7.13 -7.57 -8.01
N THR A 93 6.30 -8.61 -8.13
CA THR A 93 4.84 -8.47 -7.98
C THR A 93 4.48 -7.95 -6.60
N LEU A 94 5.13 -8.47 -5.54
CA LEU A 94 4.92 -8.00 -4.17
C LEU A 94 5.46 -6.59 -3.95
N LEU A 95 6.66 -6.31 -4.46
CA LEU A 95 7.30 -5.00 -4.33
C LEU A 95 6.46 -3.91 -5.01
N PHE A 96 5.93 -4.18 -6.21
CA PHE A 96 5.06 -3.25 -6.90
C PHE A 96 3.70 -3.11 -6.23
N LEU A 97 3.13 -4.19 -5.70
CA LEU A 97 1.86 -4.11 -4.98
C LEU A 97 1.99 -3.25 -3.71
N GLN A 98 3.08 -3.43 -2.96
CA GLN A 98 3.43 -2.57 -1.82
C GLN A 98 3.55 -1.10 -2.24
N THR A 99 4.27 -0.80 -3.32
CA THR A 99 4.40 0.56 -3.84
C THR A 99 3.07 1.17 -4.25
N ILE A 100 2.21 0.39 -4.92
CA ILE A 100 0.89 0.85 -5.34
C ILE A 100 0.03 1.20 -4.12
N PHE A 101 -0.02 0.33 -3.10
CA PHE A 101 -0.84 0.59 -1.91
C PHE A 101 -0.32 1.75 -1.06
N LEU A 102 1.00 1.87 -0.90
CA LEU A 102 1.63 3.03 -0.27
C LEU A 102 1.25 4.33 -0.99
N ALA A 103 1.38 4.36 -2.32
CA ALA A 103 1.02 5.55 -3.08
C ALA A 103 -0.48 5.85 -2.99
N LEU A 104 -1.32 4.82 -3.17
CA LEU A 104 -2.77 4.95 -3.14
C LEU A 104 -3.30 5.44 -1.80
N ALA A 105 -2.62 5.19 -0.68
CA ALA A 105 -3.00 5.70 0.64
C ALA A 105 -3.03 7.24 0.70
N ALA A 106 -2.29 7.93 -0.17
CA ALA A 106 -2.38 9.39 -0.27
C ALA A 106 -3.79 9.88 -0.65
N TYR A 107 -4.55 9.09 -1.41
CA TYR A 107 -5.89 9.46 -1.86
C TYR A 107 -6.95 9.46 -0.74
N PRO A 108 -7.15 8.40 0.07
CA PRO A 108 -8.06 8.47 1.20
C PRO A 108 -7.60 9.48 2.26
N LEU A 109 -6.29 9.69 2.43
CA LEU A 109 -5.77 10.76 3.29
C LEU A 109 -6.19 12.16 2.78
N TYR A 110 -6.03 12.41 1.47
CA TYR A 110 -6.52 13.62 0.81
C TYR A 110 -8.03 13.78 1.02
N CYS A 111 -8.81 12.74 0.75
CA CYS A 111 -10.26 12.73 0.92
C CYS A 111 -10.67 13.04 2.37
N LEU A 112 -10.01 12.42 3.35
CA LEU A 112 -10.20 12.66 4.78
C LEU A 112 -9.91 14.13 5.14
N ALA A 113 -8.79 14.67 4.65
CA ALA A 113 -8.42 16.06 4.90
C ALA A 113 -9.43 17.05 4.30
N THR A 114 -10.03 16.77 3.14
CA THR A 114 -11.09 17.62 2.55
C THR A 114 -12.36 17.72 3.38
N LEU A 115 -12.55 16.84 4.39
CA LEU A 115 -13.70 16.93 5.30
C LEU A 115 -13.57 18.07 6.31
N LYS A 116 -12.34 18.52 6.59
CA LYS A 116 -12.05 19.54 7.61
C LYS A 116 -11.31 20.77 7.06
N LEU A 117 -10.68 20.65 5.90
CA LEU A 117 -9.82 21.68 5.30
C LEU A 117 -10.23 22.00 3.86
N ASN A 118 -9.76 23.14 3.34
CA ASN A 118 -9.92 23.45 1.92
C ASN A 118 -9.09 22.49 1.03
N LYS A 119 -9.47 22.36 -0.25
CA LYS A 119 -8.83 21.43 -1.20
C LYS A 119 -7.32 21.65 -1.36
N THR A 120 -6.84 22.88 -1.24
CA THR A 120 -5.41 23.20 -1.34
C THR A 120 -4.63 22.62 -0.16
N LEU A 121 -5.10 22.84 1.07
CA LEU A 121 -4.47 22.28 2.27
C LEU A 121 -4.56 20.76 2.31
N ALA A 122 -5.70 20.19 1.92
CA ALA A 122 -5.85 18.74 1.81
C ALA A 122 -4.87 18.14 0.78
N LEU A 123 -4.69 18.80 -0.37
CA LEU A 123 -3.71 18.40 -1.39
C LEU A 123 -2.30 18.43 -0.82
N LEU A 124 -1.93 19.50 -0.11
CA LEU A 124 -0.62 19.61 0.52
C LEU A 124 -0.36 18.47 1.51
N ILE A 125 -1.36 18.09 2.32
CA ILE A 125 -1.24 16.93 3.23
C ILE A 125 -0.98 15.63 2.45
N GLY A 126 -1.74 15.37 1.38
CA GLY A 126 -1.54 14.17 0.55
C GLY A 126 -0.16 14.14 -0.13
N ILE A 127 0.31 15.28 -0.64
CA ILE A 127 1.65 15.41 -1.23
C ILE A 127 2.73 15.25 -0.15
N SER A 128 2.57 15.85 1.02
CA SER A 128 3.51 15.71 2.15
C SER A 128 3.65 14.27 2.59
N TYR A 129 2.56 13.49 2.58
CA TYR A 129 2.62 12.05 2.83
C TYR A 129 3.50 11.34 1.78
N LEU A 130 3.28 11.58 0.48
CA LEU A 130 4.07 10.95 -0.59
C LEU A 130 5.55 11.39 -0.60
N LEU A 131 5.84 12.62 -0.18
CA LEU A 131 7.20 13.15 -0.08
C LEU A 131 7.86 12.85 1.27
N TYR A 132 7.16 12.19 2.20
CA TYR A 132 7.70 11.86 3.51
C TYR A 132 8.85 10.85 3.37
N PRO A 133 10.10 11.18 3.76
CA PRO A 133 11.25 10.32 3.48
C PRO A 133 11.11 8.90 4.04
N THR A 134 10.52 8.78 5.23
CA THR A 134 10.29 7.48 5.86
C THR A 134 9.34 6.61 5.05
N LEU A 135 8.37 7.20 4.34
CA LEU A 135 7.49 6.45 3.42
C LEU A 135 8.33 5.83 2.29
N GLY A 136 9.24 6.62 1.71
CA GLY A 136 10.18 6.14 0.70
C GLY A 136 11.12 5.05 1.23
N SER A 137 11.64 5.22 2.44
CA SER A 137 12.46 4.20 3.10
C SER A 137 11.70 2.88 3.27
N ILE A 138 10.48 2.93 3.81
CA ILE A 138 9.61 1.76 3.99
C ILE A 138 9.30 1.10 2.64
N ASN A 139 9.03 1.87 1.60
CA ASN A 139 8.78 1.32 0.28
C ASN A 139 9.96 0.51 -0.27
N LEU A 140 11.19 0.98 -0.03
CA LEU A 140 12.41 0.33 -0.48
C LEU A 140 12.86 -0.81 0.42
N LEU A 141 12.27 -0.99 1.60
CA LEU A 141 12.43 -2.23 2.37
C LEU A 141 11.78 -3.40 1.63
N GLU A 142 12.07 -4.59 2.13
CA GLU A 142 11.42 -5.82 1.74
C GLU A 142 9.90 -5.81 1.99
N THR A 143 9.21 -6.87 1.56
CA THR A 143 7.77 -6.91 1.65
C THR A 143 7.31 -7.03 3.11
N HIS A 144 6.36 -6.17 3.49
CA HIS A 144 5.72 -6.23 4.79
C HIS A 144 4.20 -6.06 4.61
N PHE A 145 3.45 -7.10 4.95
CA PHE A 145 2.01 -7.11 4.75
C PHE A 145 1.27 -6.07 5.60
N GLU A 146 1.80 -5.65 6.75
CA GLU A 146 1.22 -4.58 7.56
C GLU A 146 1.13 -3.23 6.83
N ILE A 147 1.95 -3.00 5.81
CA ILE A 147 1.97 -1.72 5.08
C ILE A 147 0.65 -1.47 4.34
N TYR A 148 0.00 -2.54 3.86
CA TYR A 148 -1.30 -2.46 3.20
C TYR A 148 -2.37 -1.84 4.12
N ALA A 149 -2.21 -1.97 5.44
CA ALA A 149 -3.13 -1.42 6.42
C ALA A 149 -3.22 0.11 6.35
N ILE A 150 -2.17 0.83 5.94
CA ILE A 150 -2.18 2.30 5.90
C ILE A 150 -3.29 2.80 4.95
N PHE A 151 -3.38 2.22 3.76
CA PHE A 151 -4.43 2.52 2.78
C PHE A 151 -5.83 2.23 3.35
N PHE A 152 -6.00 1.05 3.95
CA PHE A 152 -7.29 0.64 4.48
C PHE A 152 -7.72 1.45 5.70
N LEU A 153 -6.80 1.77 6.62
CA LEU A 153 -7.06 2.59 7.81
C LEU A 153 -7.44 4.01 7.43
N PHE A 154 -6.78 4.64 6.46
CA PHE A 154 -7.18 5.97 6.00
C PHE A 154 -8.58 5.97 5.38
N PHE A 155 -8.95 4.94 4.61
CA PHE A 155 -10.32 4.80 4.14
C PHE A 155 -11.31 4.50 5.27
N ALA A 156 -10.92 3.69 6.25
CA ALA A 156 -11.75 3.42 7.43
C ALA A 156 -12.06 4.74 8.14
N LEU A 157 -11.05 5.54 8.47
CA LEU A 157 -11.23 6.86 9.09
C LEU A 157 -12.09 7.79 8.22
N TYR A 158 -11.86 7.82 6.90
CA TYR A 158 -12.68 8.60 5.97
C TYR A 158 -14.16 8.22 6.03
N TYR A 159 -14.48 6.92 6.03
CA TYR A 159 -15.86 6.45 6.08
C TYR A 159 -16.48 6.54 7.47
N PHE A 160 -15.67 6.48 8.53
CA PHE A 160 -16.09 6.75 9.89
C PHE A 160 -16.56 8.22 10.04
N GLU A 161 -15.76 9.18 9.56
CA GLU A 161 -16.13 10.61 9.56
C GLU A 161 -17.35 10.93 8.66
N LYS A 162 -17.64 10.06 7.68
CA LYS A 162 -18.84 10.15 6.83
C LYS A 162 -20.05 9.40 7.41
N GLU A 163 -19.95 8.84 8.61
CA GLU A 163 -20.97 8.01 9.25
C GLU A 163 -21.42 6.80 8.40
N ASN A 164 -20.57 6.36 7.46
CA ASN A 164 -20.84 5.20 6.61
C ASN A 164 -20.25 3.94 7.26
N PHE A 165 -20.93 3.45 8.30
CA PHE A 165 -20.47 2.31 9.10
C PHE A 165 -20.26 1.03 8.29
N LYS A 166 -21.05 0.79 7.24
CA LYS A 166 -20.87 -0.39 6.39
C LYS A 166 -19.50 -0.39 5.70
N LYS A 167 -19.13 0.74 5.08
CA LYS A 167 -17.83 0.86 4.41
C LYS A 167 -16.69 0.92 5.42
N PHE A 168 -16.87 1.63 6.54
CA PHE A 168 -15.91 1.62 7.65
C PHE A 168 -15.58 0.19 8.09
N LEU A 169 -16.59 -0.65 8.34
CA LEU A 169 -16.40 -2.05 8.74
C LEU A 169 -15.67 -2.87 7.67
N ILE A 170 -15.96 -2.67 6.38
CA ILE A 170 -15.23 -3.35 5.30
C ILE A 170 -13.74 -2.99 5.36
N PHE A 171 -13.43 -1.70 5.46
CA PHE A 171 -12.05 -1.22 5.47
C PHE A 171 -11.29 -1.58 6.75
N ILE A 172 -11.94 -1.59 7.91
CA ILE A 172 -11.29 -2.03 9.16
C ILE A 172 -10.99 -3.53 9.14
N LEU A 173 -11.89 -4.36 8.59
CA LEU A 173 -11.64 -5.80 8.43
C LEU A 173 -10.48 -6.06 7.45
N LEU A 174 -10.40 -5.29 6.37
CA LEU A 174 -9.25 -5.35 5.45
C LEU A 174 -7.95 -4.90 6.14
N ALA A 175 -7.99 -3.85 6.96
CA ALA A 175 -6.82 -3.41 7.73
C ALA A 175 -6.33 -4.49 8.70
N ILE A 176 -7.21 -5.06 9.52
CA ILE A 176 -6.86 -6.12 10.50
C ILE A 176 -6.39 -7.40 9.77
N SER A 177 -6.86 -7.64 8.54
CA SER A 177 -6.36 -8.77 7.75
C SER A 177 -4.88 -8.64 7.37
N CYS A 178 -4.29 -7.45 7.45
CA CYS A 178 -2.91 -7.21 7.02
C CYS A 178 -1.88 -7.83 7.96
N LYS A 179 -2.12 -7.84 9.28
CA LYS A 179 -1.26 -8.48 10.29
C LYS A 179 -1.95 -8.52 11.66
N GLU A 180 -1.55 -9.43 12.51
CA GLU A 180 -2.10 -9.64 13.86
C GLU A 180 -1.95 -8.43 14.82
N ASN A 181 -1.02 -7.53 14.54
CA ASN A 181 -0.69 -6.38 15.39
C ASN A 181 -1.20 -5.03 14.83
N VAL A 182 -2.05 -5.06 13.80
CA VAL A 182 -2.77 -3.90 13.26
C VAL A 182 -4.05 -3.67 14.04
#